data_AF-A0A2N8MQM1-F1
#
_entry.id   AF-A0A2N8MQM1-F1
#
_cell.length_a   1.000
_cell.length_b   1.000
_cell.length_c   1.000
_cell.angle_alpha   90.00
_cell.angle_beta   90.00
_cell.angle_gamma   90.00
#
_symmetry.space_group_name_H-M   'P 1'
#
loop_
_entity.id
_entity.type
_entity.pdbx_description
1 polymer ?
#
loop_
_entity_poly.entity_id
_entity_poly.type
_entity_poly.pdbx_seq_one_letter_code
_entity_poly.pdbx_strand_id
1 'polypeptide(L)'
;MSWSLSYQSARNPELTDALLLAAGKTLYLANAFEGKCKYVLKMFNFAETINADPVLTLEQVFASLPKDKMLGGTLQDIMQLSIGNDSSTAALLDKARRARNFVAHEGAAVGAIWLLRKQAVVQRASLLRSAVSDLAAGDNLVSSWCHEIDEREPAPQGLKADYPAMVDKWVFSSLDVALASVDLADDREPTLREQLNWRAEALASSRNQLKREAEEPDAPRRVGLGAERDRSVE
;
A
#
# COMPACT_ATOMS: atom_id res chain seq x y z
N MET A 1 22.01 1.28 -17.81
CA MET A 1 20.71 1.91 -18.09
C MET A 1 19.73 1.49 -17.01
N SER A 2 19.38 2.39 -16.09
CA SER A 2 18.61 2.11 -14.86
C SER A 2 17.16 2.60 -14.96
N TRP A 3 16.47 2.25 -16.04
CA TRP A 3 15.04 2.50 -16.14
C TRP A 3 14.29 1.48 -15.27
N SER A 4 13.28 1.91 -14.52
CA SER A 4 12.47 1.02 -13.67
C SER A 4 11.59 0.05 -14.49
N LEU A 5 11.33 0.41 -15.75
CA LEU A 5 10.61 -0.42 -16.72
C LEU A 5 11.56 -0.82 -17.85
N SER A 6 11.33 -2.01 -18.37
CA SER A 6 12.09 -2.60 -19.47
C SER A 6 11.12 -3.17 -20.49
N TYR A 7 11.55 -3.23 -21.76
CA TYR A 7 10.84 -3.98 -22.80
C TYR A 7 10.92 -5.51 -22.57
N GLN A 8 11.70 -5.96 -21.58
CA GLN A 8 11.76 -7.35 -21.18
C GLN A 8 10.55 -7.71 -20.32
N SER A 9 9.85 -8.77 -20.70
CA SER A 9 8.79 -9.35 -19.90
C SER A 9 9.33 -9.85 -18.55
N ALA A 10 8.49 -9.79 -17.52
CA ALA A 10 8.80 -10.39 -16.23
C ALA A 10 8.99 -11.90 -16.37
N ARG A 11 10.01 -12.46 -15.68
CA ARG A 11 10.25 -13.92 -15.67
C ARG A 11 9.06 -14.69 -15.09
N ASN A 12 8.41 -14.12 -14.08
CA ASN A 12 7.24 -14.69 -13.41
C ASN A 12 6.17 -13.60 -13.31
N PRO A 13 5.40 -13.34 -14.40
CA PRO A 13 4.50 -12.18 -14.45
C PRO A 13 3.41 -12.24 -13.38
N GLU A 14 2.72 -13.37 -13.23
CA GLU A 14 1.66 -13.53 -12.22
C GLU A 14 2.17 -13.32 -10.79
N LEU A 15 3.32 -13.91 -10.45
CA LEU A 15 3.93 -13.78 -9.12
C LEU A 15 4.41 -12.34 -8.86
N THR A 16 4.96 -11.69 -9.89
CA THR A 16 5.39 -10.30 -9.84
C THR A 16 4.20 -9.37 -9.62
N ASP A 17 3.13 -9.54 -10.39
CA ASP A 17 1.92 -8.74 -10.31
C ASP A 17 1.25 -8.91 -8.94
N ALA A 18 1.19 -10.15 -8.43
CA ALA A 18 0.65 -10.42 -7.11
C ALA A 18 1.48 -9.75 -5.99
N LEU A 19 2.81 -9.73 -6.11
CA LEU A 19 3.67 -9.04 -5.15
C LEU A 19 3.50 -7.52 -5.21
N LEU A 20 3.45 -6.94 -6.42
CA LEU A 20 3.26 -5.50 -6.60
C LEU A 20 1.87 -5.06 -6.10
N LEU A 21 0.85 -5.89 -6.31
CA LEU A 21 -0.49 -5.65 -5.77
C LEU A 21 -0.48 -5.67 -4.23
N ALA A 22 0.18 -6.66 -3.62
CA ALA A 22 0.34 -6.72 -2.17
C ALA A 22 1.07 -5.47 -1.65
N ALA A 23 2.20 -5.10 -2.27
CA ALA A 23 2.96 -3.90 -1.91
C ALA A 23 2.13 -2.61 -2.05
N GLY A 24 1.31 -2.49 -3.11
CA GLY A 24 0.41 -1.37 -3.31
C GLY A 24 -0.67 -1.27 -2.24
N LYS A 25 -1.31 -2.39 -1.88
CA LYS A 25 -2.29 -2.45 -0.77
C LYS A 25 -1.64 -2.10 0.57
N THR A 26 -0.43 -2.59 0.82
CA THR A 26 0.34 -2.25 2.02
C THR A 26 0.69 -0.77 2.07
N LEU A 27 1.08 -0.16 0.94
CA LEU A 27 1.35 1.28 0.86
C LEU A 27 0.08 2.11 1.13
N TYR A 28 -1.07 1.68 0.62
CA TYR A 28 -2.36 2.31 0.96
C TYR A 28 -2.62 2.26 2.46
N LEU A 29 -2.48 1.09 3.09
CA LEU A 29 -2.66 0.93 4.54
C LEU A 29 -1.72 1.85 5.33
N ALA A 30 -0.45 1.94 4.91
CA ALA A 30 0.56 2.78 5.54
C ALA A 30 0.21 4.28 5.48
N ASN A 31 -0.34 4.75 4.35
CA ASN A 31 -0.82 6.12 4.20
C ASN A 31 -2.09 6.39 5.01
N ALA A 32 -3.02 5.44 5.05
CA ALA A 32 -4.24 5.54 5.85
C ALA A 32 -3.92 5.61 7.36
N PHE A 33 -2.99 4.77 7.83
CA PHE A 33 -2.46 4.80 9.19
C PHE A 33 -1.91 6.18 9.57
N GLU A 34 -1.06 6.75 8.71
CA GLU A 34 -0.50 8.09 8.94
C GLU A 34 -1.60 9.17 8.99
N GLY A 35 -2.58 9.10 8.09
CA GLY A 35 -3.71 10.01 8.08
C GLY A 35 -4.49 9.98 9.40
N LYS A 36 -4.75 8.78 9.92
CA LYS A 36 -5.43 8.59 11.21
C LYS A 36 -4.59 9.08 12.39
N CYS A 37 -3.27 8.86 12.39
CA CYS A 37 -2.40 9.43 13.42
C CYS A 37 -2.47 10.96 13.45
N LYS A 38 -2.44 11.61 12.27
CA LYS A 38 -2.58 13.07 12.17
C LYS A 38 -3.95 13.54 12.68
N TYR A 39 -5.02 12.81 12.34
CA TYR A 39 -6.37 13.10 12.83
C TYR A 39 -6.42 13.07 14.35
N VAL A 40 -5.98 11.96 14.96
CA VAL A 40 -5.97 11.78 16.41
C VAL A 40 -5.19 12.90 17.11
N LEU A 41 -3.98 13.20 16.65
CA LEU A 41 -3.19 14.29 17.22
C LEU A 41 -3.89 15.65 17.11
N LYS A 42 -4.52 15.93 15.96
CA LYS A 42 -5.26 17.19 15.76
C LYS A 42 -6.41 17.32 16.74
N MET A 43 -7.16 16.25 16.98
CA MET A 43 -8.26 16.23 17.94
C MET A 43 -7.77 16.42 19.38
N PHE A 44 -6.63 15.83 19.75
CA PHE A 44 -6.03 16.07 21.06
C PHE A 44 -5.58 17.51 21.25
N ASN A 45 -4.84 18.07 20.30
CA ASN A 45 -4.40 19.46 20.38
C ASN A 45 -5.59 20.43 20.44
N PHE A 46 -6.68 20.11 19.73
CA PHE A 46 -7.93 20.87 19.78
C PHE A 46 -8.56 20.83 21.18
N ALA A 47 -8.70 19.64 21.77
CA ALA A 47 -9.24 19.47 23.10
C ALA A 47 -8.39 20.17 24.18
N GLU A 48 -7.07 20.01 24.14
CA GLU A 48 -6.14 20.68 25.06
C GLU A 48 -6.23 22.21 24.96
N THR A 49 -6.33 22.75 23.74
CA THR A 49 -6.45 24.21 23.52
C THR A 49 -7.75 24.75 24.14
N ILE A 50 -8.88 24.06 23.93
CA ILE A 50 -10.17 24.46 24.51
C ILE A 50 -10.17 24.33 26.04
N ASN A 51 -9.55 23.27 26.57
CA ASN A 51 -9.46 23.07 28.02
C ASN A 51 -8.58 24.13 28.69
N ALA A 52 -7.51 24.56 28.02
CA ALA A 52 -6.61 25.60 28.52
C ALA A 52 -7.25 27.00 28.48
N ASP A 53 -8.03 27.30 27.44
CA ASP A 53 -8.77 28.56 27.33
C ASP A 53 -10.16 28.34 26.70
N PRO A 54 -11.22 28.18 27.52
CA PRO A 54 -12.57 27.91 27.05
C PRO A 54 -13.26 29.14 26.42
N VAL A 55 -12.62 30.31 26.43
CA VAL A 55 -13.17 31.54 25.86
C VAL A 55 -12.77 31.70 24.39
N LEU A 56 -11.82 30.91 23.89
CA LEU A 56 -11.39 30.95 22.50
C LEU A 56 -12.53 30.63 21.54
N THR A 57 -12.62 31.42 20.48
CA THR A 57 -13.48 31.12 19.33
C THR A 57 -12.90 29.95 18.52
N LEU A 58 -13.74 29.23 17.79
CA LEU A 58 -13.30 28.12 16.94
C LEU A 58 -12.20 28.53 15.95
N GLU A 59 -12.31 29.72 15.35
CA GLU A 59 -11.31 30.25 14.41
C GLU A 59 -9.94 30.46 15.07
N GLN A 60 -9.93 30.96 16.31
CA GLN A 60 -8.70 31.15 17.09
C GLN A 60 -8.08 29.81 17.48
N VAL A 61 -8.90 28.81 17.86
CA VAL A 61 -8.42 27.46 18.13
C VAL A 61 -7.79 26.84 16.89
N PHE A 62 -8.43 26.94 15.72
CA PHE A 62 -7.84 26.43 14.47
C PHE A 62 -6.53 27.14 14.12
N ALA A 63 -6.44 28.45 14.36
CA ALA A 63 -5.22 29.22 14.10
C ALA A 63 -4.06 28.87 15.05
N SER A 64 -4.35 28.38 16.27
CA SER A 64 -3.34 27.99 17.25
C SER A 64 -2.88 26.53 17.12
N LEU A 65 -3.55 25.71 16.31
CA LEU A 65 -3.15 24.32 16.12
C LEU A 65 -1.74 24.23 15.48
N PRO A 66 -0.89 23.28 15.94
CA PRO A 66 0.41 23.07 15.33
C PRO A 66 0.28 22.77 13.83
N LYS A 67 1.10 23.44 13.01
CA LYS A 67 1.20 23.13 11.56
C LYS A 67 1.73 21.71 11.36
N ASP A 68 1.34 21.11 10.22
CA ASP A 68 1.60 19.71 9.87
C ASP A 68 2.99 19.21 10.31
N LYS A 69 3.00 18.33 11.31
CA LYS A 69 4.19 17.62 11.76
C LYS A 69 4.35 16.33 10.95
N MET A 70 5.60 15.92 10.73
CA MET A 70 5.89 14.58 10.17
C MET A 70 5.45 13.50 11.16
N LEU A 71 5.09 12.31 10.66
CA LEU A 71 4.57 11.19 11.46
C LEU A 71 5.41 10.86 12.70
N GLY A 72 6.74 10.99 12.62
CA GLY A 72 7.63 10.78 13.77
C GLY A 72 7.36 11.74 14.93
N GLY A 73 7.21 13.03 14.64
CA GLY A 73 6.80 14.03 15.64
C GLY A 73 5.36 13.80 16.10
N THR A 74 4.47 13.42 15.18
CA THR A 74 3.06 13.13 15.50
C THR A 74 2.92 12.00 16.51
N LEU A 75 3.65 10.90 16.33
CA LEU A 75 3.58 9.75 17.26
C LEU A 75 4.24 10.05 18.60
N GLN A 76 5.35 10.81 18.62
CA GLN A 76 5.94 11.26 19.88
C GLN A 76 4.98 12.15 20.66
N ASP A 77 4.28 13.07 20.00
CA ASP A 77 3.28 13.91 20.64
C ASP A 77 2.11 13.05 21.18
N ILE A 78 1.62 12.07 20.40
CA ILE A 78 0.58 11.13 20.86
C ILE A 78 1.04 10.32 22.08
N MET A 79 2.30 9.90 22.11
CA MET A 79 2.86 9.14 23.24
C MET A 79 3.03 10.00 24.51
N GLN A 80 3.22 11.31 24.37
CA GLN A 80 3.29 12.25 25.50
C GLN A 80 1.91 12.62 26.03
N LEU A 81 0.88 12.50 25.18
CA LEU A 81 -0.51 12.66 25.58
C LEU A 81 -0.96 11.40 26.35
N SER A 82 -1.75 11.58 27.41
CA SER A 82 -2.16 10.55 28.40
C SER A 82 -2.87 9.30 27.83
N ILE A 83 -3.05 9.22 26.51
CA ILE A 83 -3.61 8.11 25.74
C ILE A 83 -2.61 6.95 25.60
N GLY A 84 -1.31 7.24 25.68
CA GLY A 84 -0.23 6.28 25.44
C GLY A 84 0.68 6.01 26.64
N ASN A 85 0.26 6.36 27.86
CA ASN A 85 1.12 6.24 29.06
C ASN A 85 1.46 4.79 29.44
N ASP A 86 0.86 3.79 28.78
CA ASP A 86 1.28 2.40 28.89
C ASP A 86 2.47 2.13 27.94
N SER A 87 3.53 1.53 28.47
CA SER A 87 4.76 1.23 27.70
C SER A 87 4.55 0.27 26.52
N SER A 88 3.50 -0.56 26.56
CA SER A 88 3.14 -1.50 25.48
C SER A 88 2.51 -0.79 24.29
N THR A 89 1.65 0.21 24.52
CA THR A 89 1.06 1.07 23.48
C THR A 89 2.15 1.89 22.77
N ALA A 90 3.05 2.50 23.54
CA ALA A 90 4.23 3.19 22.99
C ALA A 90 5.07 2.28 22.09
N ALA A 91 5.39 1.07 22.55
CA ALA A 91 6.18 0.11 21.79
C ALA A 91 5.47 -0.35 20.51
N LEU A 92 4.15 -0.53 20.57
CA LEU A 92 3.32 -0.92 19.43
C LEU A 92 3.29 0.18 18.37
N LEU A 93 3.08 1.44 18.75
CA LEU A 93 3.12 2.58 17.82
C LEU A 93 4.50 2.77 17.17
N ASP A 94 5.59 2.55 17.91
CA ASP A 94 6.93 2.64 17.34
C ASP A 94 7.23 1.50 16.34
N LYS A 95 6.73 0.29 16.58
CA LYS A 95 6.77 -0.79 15.59
C LYS A 95 5.99 -0.43 14.33
N ALA A 96 4.75 0.05 14.47
CA ALA A 96 3.93 0.48 13.34
C ALA A 96 4.58 1.62 12.53
N ARG A 97 5.23 2.58 13.21
CA ARG A 97 6.02 3.64 12.58
C ARG A 97 7.18 3.09 11.74
N ARG A 98 7.95 2.16 12.30
CA ARG A 98 9.06 1.51 11.59
C ARG A 98 8.55 0.71 10.39
N ALA A 99 7.44 -0.01 10.55
CA ALA A 99 6.78 -0.73 9.48
C ALA A 99 6.31 0.21 8.35
N ARG A 100 5.64 1.32 8.68
CA ARG A 100 5.24 2.35 7.71
C ARG A 100 6.44 2.87 6.93
N ASN A 101 7.54 3.20 7.62
CA ASN A 101 8.76 3.70 6.97
C ASN A 101 9.40 2.65 6.06
N PHE A 102 9.47 1.40 6.52
CA PHE A 102 9.91 0.28 5.69
C PHE A 102 9.05 0.16 4.43
N VAL A 103 7.71 0.20 4.55
CA VAL A 103 6.79 0.09 3.41
C VAL A 103 7.02 1.23 2.42
N ALA A 104 7.11 2.47 2.91
CA ALA A 104 7.26 3.66 2.08
C ALA A 104 8.59 3.72 1.32
N HIS A 105 9.67 3.16 1.88
CA HIS A 105 11.01 3.25 1.29
C HIS A 105 11.50 1.94 0.65
N GLU A 106 11.08 0.80 1.18
CA GLU A 106 11.66 -0.51 0.87
C GLU A 106 10.62 -1.60 0.57
N GLY A 107 9.32 -1.32 0.75
CA GLY A 107 8.25 -2.32 0.64
C GLY A 107 8.20 -3.05 -0.69
N ALA A 108 8.53 -2.34 -1.78
CA ALA A 108 8.61 -2.89 -3.13
C ALA A 108 10.05 -2.92 -3.70
N ALA A 109 11.08 -2.83 -2.84
CA ALA A 109 12.49 -2.81 -3.26
C ALA A 109 12.98 -4.21 -3.67
N VAL A 110 12.46 -4.74 -4.78
CA VAL A 110 12.80 -6.07 -5.31
C VAL A 110 13.83 -6.06 -6.45
N GLY A 111 14.42 -4.91 -6.71
CA GLY A 111 15.34 -4.73 -7.82
C GLY A 111 14.63 -4.70 -9.17
N ALA A 112 15.32 -5.16 -10.21
CA ALA A 112 14.79 -5.18 -11.57
C ALA A 112 13.65 -6.20 -11.71
N ILE A 113 12.43 -5.70 -11.96
CA ILE A 113 11.21 -6.52 -12.07
C ILE A 113 11.36 -7.66 -13.10
N TRP A 114 12.02 -7.39 -14.22
CA TRP A 114 12.25 -8.38 -15.27
C TRP A 114 13.23 -9.50 -14.91
N LEU A 115 14.04 -9.32 -13.85
CA LEU A 115 14.97 -10.33 -13.31
C LEU A 115 14.49 -10.93 -11.99
N LEU A 116 13.25 -10.64 -11.59
CA LEU A 116 12.74 -11.03 -10.28
C LEU A 116 12.63 -12.55 -10.15
N ARG A 117 13.39 -13.10 -9.18
CA ARG A 117 13.46 -14.53 -8.87
C ARG A 117 12.38 -14.93 -7.88
N LYS A 118 11.94 -16.18 -7.95
CA LYS A 118 10.88 -16.71 -7.06
C LYS A 118 11.30 -16.64 -5.59
N GLN A 119 12.54 -17.04 -5.27
CA GLN A 119 13.10 -16.95 -3.92
C GLN A 119 13.17 -15.50 -3.41
N ALA A 120 13.52 -14.56 -4.28
CA ALA A 120 13.53 -13.13 -3.91
C ALA A 120 12.12 -12.62 -3.60
N VAL A 121 11.10 -13.09 -4.34
CA VAL A 121 9.69 -12.80 -4.02
C VAL A 121 9.30 -13.38 -2.67
N VAL A 122 9.61 -14.65 -2.40
CA VAL A 122 9.31 -15.29 -1.11
C VAL A 122 9.94 -14.53 0.06
N GLN A 123 11.23 -14.17 -0.06
CA GLN A 123 11.93 -13.38 0.96
C GLN A 123 11.29 -12.02 1.15
N ARG A 124 10.98 -11.30 0.06
CA ARG A 124 10.34 -9.98 0.16
C ARG A 124 8.93 -10.09 0.74
N ALA A 125 8.15 -11.09 0.35
CA ALA A 125 6.82 -11.35 0.87
C ALA A 125 6.85 -11.57 2.39
N SER A 126 7.83 -12.33 2.89
CA SER A 126 8.03 -12.54 4.33
C SER A 126 8.32 -11.23 5.07
N LEU A 127 9.24 -10.39 4.56
CA LEU A 127 9.54 -9.09 5.15
C LEU A 127 8.32 -8.16 5.14
N LEU A 128 7.60 -8.13 4.01
CA LEU A 128 6.41 -7.31 3.85
C LEU A 128 5.29 -7.76 4.80
N ARG A 129 5.09 -9.07 4.97
CA ARG A 129 4.10 -9.64 5.89
C ARG A 129 4.41 -9.32 7.35
N SER A 130 5.68 -9.36 7.74
CA SER A 130 6.11 -8.90 9.07
C SER A 130 5.79 -7.42 9.28
N ALA A 131 6.09 -6.55 8.31
CA ALA A 131 5.78 -5.13 8.40
C ALA A 131 4.26 -4.87 8.42
N VAL A 132 3.49 -5.58 7.60
CA VAL A 132 2.02 -5.48 7.59
C VAL A 132 1.42 -5.88 8.93
N SER A 133 1.96 -6.91 9.59
CA SER A 133 1.50 -7.31 10.93
C SER A 133 1.69 -6.19 11.96
N ASP A 134 2.89 -5.63 12.05
CA ASP A 134 3.19 -4.50 12.95
C ASP A 134 2.34 -3.27 12.62
N LEU A 135 2.17 -2.97 11.33
CA LEU A 135 1.35 -1.86 10.87
C LEU A 135 -0.13 -2.06 11.16
N ALA A 136 -0.67 -3.26 10.94
CA ALA A 136 -2.06 -3.59 11.21
C ALA A 136 -2.39 -3.49 12.70
N ALA A 137 -1.47 -3.91 13.58
CA ALA A 137 -1.63 -3.73 15.02
C ALA A 137 -1.71 -2.25 15.42
N GLY A 138 -0.80 -1.41 14.89
CA GLY A 138 -0.83 0.04 15.08
C GLY A 138 -2.10 0.69 14.52
N ASP A 139 -2.47 0.29 13.31
CA ASP A 139 -3.63 0.82 12.62
C ASP A 139 -4.93 0.47 13.34
N ASN A 140 -5.06 -0.75 13.88
CA ASN A 140 -6.19 -1.17 14.69
C ASN A 140 -6.36 -0.32 15.96
N LEU A 141 -5.25 -0.05 16.65
CA LEU A 141 -5.23 0.79 17.84
C LEU A 141 -5.68 2.23 17.51
N VAL A 142 -5.05 2.86 16.52
CA VAL A 142 -5.36 4.25 16.15
C VAL A 142 -6.78 4.35 15.57
N SER A 143 -7.24 3.36 14.82
CA SER A 143 -8.63 3.32 14.34
C SER A 143 -9.64 3.21 15.48
N SER A 144 -9.30 2.48 16.54
CA SER A 144 -10.13 2.42 17.74
C SER A 144 -10.27 3.80 18.37
N TRP A 145 -9.18 4.57 18.46
CA TRP A 145 -9.22 5.95 18.94
C TRP A 145 -10.04 6.86 18.03
N CYS A 146 -9.89 6.76 16.71
CA CYS A 146 -10.72 7.52 15.78
C CYS A 146 -12.21 7.25 16.01
N HIS A 147 -12.58 5.97 16.14
CA HIS A 147 -13.97 5.58 16.40
C HIS A 147 -14.49 6.13 17.74
N GLU A 148 -13.70 6.03 18.81
CA GLU A 148 -14.07 6.55 20.13
C GLU A 148 -14.24 8.08 20.13
N ILE A 149 -13.43 8.78 19.32
CA ILE A 149 -13.57 10.23 19.11
C ILE A 149 -14.87 10.56 18.36
N ASP A 150 -15.14 9.84 17.27
CA ASP A 150 -16.23 10.16 16.35
C ASP A 150 -17.60 9.74 16.90
N GLU A 151 -17.70 8.51 17.40
CA GLU A 151 -18.94 7.89 17.85
C GLU A 151 -19.20 8.06 19.35
N ARG A 152 -18.19 8.48 20.12
CA ARG A 152 -18.24 8.61 21.59
C ARG A 152 -18.60 7.29 22.31
N GLU A 153 -18.33 6.17 21.66
CA GLU A 153 -18.54 4.81 22.16
C GLU A 153 -17.27 3.97 21.97
N PRO A 154 -17.05 2.93 22.80
CA PRO A 154 -15.92 2.02 22.62
C PRO A 154 -15.96 1.29 21.28
N ALA A 155 -14.82 1.18 20.62
CA ALA A 155 -14.74 0.47 19.35
C ALA A 155 -15.17 -1.02 19.46
N PRO A 156 -15.92 -1.56 18.48
CA PRO A 156 -16.45 -2.92 18.55
C PRO A 156 -15.35 -3.99 18.73
N GLN A 157 -15.44 -4.75 19.83
CA GLN A 157 -14.39 -5.72 20.20
C GLN A 157 -14.18 -6.82 19.17
N GLY A 158 -15.26 -7.30 18.53
CA GLY A 158 -15.17 -8.30 17.47
C GLY A 158 -14.35 -7.80 16.28
N LEU A 159 -14.59 -6.56 15.85
CA LEU A 159 -13.81 -5.94 14.77
C LEU A 159 -12.34 -5.80 15.17
N LYS A 160 -12.06 -5.33 16.40
CA LYS A 160 -10.68 -5.18 16.89
C LYS A 160 -9.93 -6.50 16.92
N ALA A 161 -10.57 -7.59 17.32
CA ALA A 161 -9.94 -8.91 17.40
C ALA A 161 -9.62 -9.47 16.00
N ASP A 162 -10.54 -9.32 15.05
CA ASP A 162 -10.42 -9.90 13.71
C ASP A 162 -9.59 -9.05 12.74
N TYR A 163 -9.44 -7.75 13.03
CA TYR A 163 -8.83 -6.78 12.11
C TYR A 163 -7.45 -7.19 11.57
N PRO A 164 -6.47 -7.64 12.39
CA PRO A 164 -5.16 -8.05 11.86
C PRO A 164 -5.26 -9.18 10.84
N ALA A 165 -6.14 -10.16 11.08
CA ALA A 165 -6.35 -11.29 10.17
C ALA A 165 -7.06 -10.86 8.88
N MET A 166 -8.02 -9.93 8.99
CA MET A 166 -8.68 -9.32 7.83
C MET A 166 -7.67 -8.58 6.95
N VAL A 167 -6.75 -7.80 7.55
CA VAL A 167 -5.70 -7.08 6.82
C VAL A 167 -4.74 -8.05 6.13
N ASP A 168 -4.23 -9.06 6.83
CA ASP A 168 -3.32 -10.05 6.22
C ASP A 168 -3.99 -10.72 5.01
N LYS A 169 -5.22 -11.21 5.17
CA LYS A 169 -5.98 -11.82 4.09
C LYS A 169 -6.22 -10.84 2.93
N TRP A 170 -6.63 -9.62 3.21
CA TRP A 170 -6.91 -8.62 2.18
C TRP A 170 -5.65 -8.23 1.39
N VAL A 171 -4.50 -8.10 2.06
CA VAL A 171 -3.22 -7.75 1.43
C VAL A 171 -2.67 -8.93 0.63
N PHE A 172 -2.62 -10.12 1.22
CA PHE A 172 -1.81 -11.23 0.71
C PHE A 172 -2.58 -12.32 -0.03
N SER A 173 -3.91 -12.33 -0.06
CA SER A 173 -4.68 -13.43 -0.68
C SER A 173 -4.25 -13.77 -2.11
N SER A 174 -4.00 -12.76 -2.95
CA SER A 174 -3.56 -12.96 -4.34
C SER A 174 -2.13 -13.47 -4.41
N LEU A 175 -1.27 -13.02 -3.49
CA LEU A 175 0.13 -13.46 -3.42
C LEU A 175 0.25 -14.89 -2.90
N ASP A 176 -0.56 -15.29 -1.92
CA ASP A 176 -0.57 -16.66 -1.42
C ASP A 176 -1.01 -17.66 -2.51
N VAL A 177 -2.01 -17.30 -3.32
CA VAL A 177 -2.42 -18.12 -4.49
C VAL A 177 -1.29 -18.23 -5.50
N ALA A 178 -0.62 -17.12 -5.82
CA ALA A 178 0.50 -17.12 -6.76
C ALA A 178 1.73 -17.87 -6.22
N LEU A 179 1.98 -17.85 -4.91
CA LEU A 179 3.06 -18.60 -4.29
C LEU A 179 2.78 -20.11 -4.25
N ALA A 180 1.51 -20.49 -4.06
CA ALA A 180 1.11 -21.90 -4.05
C ALA A 180 1.25 -22.58 -5.41
N SER A 181 1.19 -21.84 -6.51
CA SER A 181 1.38 -22.37 -7.87
C SER A 181 2.86 -22.43 -8.32
N VAL A 182 3.79 -21.93 -7.48
CA VAL A 182 5.19 -21.79 -7.86
C VAL A 182 6.01 -23.00 -7.42
N ASP A 183 6.58 -23.71 -8.40
CA ASP A 183 7.67 -24.65 -8.15
C ASP A 183 8.99 -23.88 -7.94
N LEU A 184 9.59 -24.02 -6.75
CA LEU A 184 10.85 -23.38 -6.37
C LEU A 184 12.09 -24.16 -6.83
N ALA A 185 11.93 -25.38 -7.34
CA ALA A 185 13.05 -26.25 -7.72
C ALA A 185 13.86 -25.70 -8.92
N ASP A 186 13.26 -24.86 -9.77
CA ASP A 186 13.90 -24.25 -10.94
C ASP A 186 13.96 -22.71 -10.84
N ASP A 187 14.65 -22.20 -9.82
CA ASP A 187 14.93 -20.76 -9.64
C ASP A 187 16.39 -20.39 -9.92
N ARG A 188 17.08 -21.19 -10.75
CA ARG A 188 18.47 -20.92 -11.11
C ARG A 188 18.61 -19.57 -11.83
N GLU A 189 19.77 -18.97 -11.67
CA GLU A 189 20.14 -17.77 -12.41
C GLU A 189 20.28 -18.12 -13.91
N PRO A 190 19.57 -17.39 -14.80
CA PRO A 190 19.75 -17.59 -16.23
C PRO A 190 21.17 -17.15 -16.60
N THR A 191 21.85 -17.99 -17.36
CA THR A 191 23.16 -17.69 -17.93
C THR A 191 23.08 -16.47 -18.84
N LEU A 192 24.20 -15.76 -19.02
CA LEU A 192 24.25 -14.60 -19.93
C LEU A 192 23.75 -14.95 -21.35
N ARG A 193 24.01 -16.19 -21.81
CA ARG A 193 23.53 -16.68 -23.10
C ARG A 193 22.01 -16.78 -23.17
N GLU A 194 21.37 -17.32 -22.13
CA GLU A 194 19.91 -17.38 -22.03
C GLU A 194 19.30 -15.97 -22.00
N GLN A 195 19.93 -15.04 -21.27
CA GLN A 195 19.49 -13.64 -21.23
C GLN A 195 19.58 -12.95 -22.60
N LEU A 196 20.64 -13.22 -23.37
CA LEU A 196 20.81 -12.68 -24.72
C LEU A 196 19.80 -13.27 -25.71
N ASN A 197 19.51 -14.57 -25.60
CA ASN A 197 18.49 -15.23 -26.43
C ASN A 197 17.09 -14.65 -26.19
N TRP A 198 16.69 -14.48 -24.92
CA TRP A 198 15.40 -13.86 -24.60
C TRP A 198 15.29 -12.43 -25.12
N ARG A 199 16.39 -11.67 -25.11
CA ARG A 199 16.41 -10.32 -25.73
C ARG A 199 16.18 -10.39 -27.23
N ALA A 200 16.81 -11.33 -27.92
CA ALA A 200 16.63 -11.50 -29.35
C ALA A 200 15.18 -11.89 -29.70
N GLU A 201 14.57 -12.77 -28.91
CA GLU A 201 13.17 -13.20 -29.07
C GLU A 201 12.19 -12.04 -28.84
N ALA A 202 12.39 -11.25 -27.77
CA ALA A 202 11.56 -10.09 -27.47
C ALA A 202 11.64 -9.02 -28.57
N LEU A 203 12.84 -8.73 -29.08
CA LEU A 203 13.03 -7.80 -30.20
C LEU A 203 12.40 -8.31 -31.49
N ALA A 204 12.52 -9.62 -31.78
CA ALA A 204 11.87 -10.23 -32.94
C ALA A 204 10.34 -10.13 -32.85
N SER A 205 9.78 -10.36 -31.67
CA SER A 205 8.34 -10.28 -31.40
C SER A 205 7.83 -8.85 -31.55
N SER A 206 8.52 -7.86 -30.98
CA SER A 206 8.19 -6.44 -31.12
C SER A 206 8.28 -5.97 -32.57
N ARG A 207 9.31 -6.40 -33.32
CA ARG A 207 9.44 -6.09 -34.75
C ARG A 207 8.30 -6.69 -35.57
N ASN A 208 7.85 -7.90 -35.25
CA ASN A 208 6.73 -8.53 -35.94
C ASN A 208 5.40 -7.85 -35.63
N GLN A 209 5.20 -7.38 -34.40
CA GLN A 209 4.02 -6.58 -34.03
C GLN A 209 3.98 -5.26 -34.81
N LEU A 210 5.09 -4.51 -34.86
CA LEU A 210 5.17 -3.26 -35.62
C LEU A 210 4.92 -3.46 -37.12
N LYS A 211 5.38 -4.59 -37.69
CA LYS A 211 5.07 -4.93 -39.09
C LYS A 211 3.58 -5.18 -39.30
N ARG A 212 2.92 -5.93 -38.41
CA ARG A 212 1.48 -6.16 -38.48
C ARG A 212 0.68 -4.86 -38.37
N GLU A 213 1.07 -3.99 -37.44
CA GLU A 213 0.45 -2.67 -37.26
C GLU A 213 0.67 -1.75 -38.48
N ALA A 214 1.79 -1.90 -39.19
CA ALA A 214 2.05 -1.17 -40.45
C ALA A 214 1.33 -1.76 -41.67
N GLU A 215 1.04 -3.07 -41.65
CA GLU A 215 0.34 -3.80 -42.74
C GLU A 215 -1.19 -3.78 -42.59
N GLU A 216 -1.74 -3.39 -41.42
CA GLU A 216 -3.17 -3.10 -41.21
C GLU A 216 -3.45 -1.59 -41.05
N PRO A 217 -3.34 -0.75 -42.11
CA PRO A 217 -3.62 0.67 -42.00
C PRO A 217 -5.11 1.03 -41.84
N ASP A 218 -6.05 0.07 -41.92
CA ASP A 218 -7.48 0.39 -42.11
C ASP A 218 -8.49 -0.56 -41.42
N ALA A 219 -8.17 -1.07 -40.22
CA ALA A 219 -9.19 -1.68 -39.38
C ALA A 219 -10.05 -0.57 -38.74
N PRO A 220 -11.37 -0.51 -38.99
CA PRO A 220 -12.20 0.58 -38.48
C PRO A 220 -12.15 0.62 -36.96
N ARG A 221 -11.69 1.75 -36.40
CA ARG A 221 -11.91 2.09 -35.00
C ARG A 221 -13.40 1.97 -34.73
N ARG A 222 -13.83 0.90 -34.05
CA ARG A 222 -15.17 0.82 -33.45
C ARG A 222 -15.27 1.92 -32.40
N VAL A 223 -15.60 3.13 -32.86
CA VAL A 223 -16.18 4.16 -32.03
C VAL A 223 -17.54 3.61 -31.63
N GLY A 224 -17.65 3.12 -30.40
CA GLY A 224 -18.94 2.83 -29.77
C GLY A 224 -19.68 4.14 -29.52
N LEU A 225 -20.19 4.77 -30.58
CA LEU A 225 -21.29 5.71 -30.47
C LEU A 225 -22.54 4.86 -30.27
N GLY A 226 -22.85 4.59 -28.99
CA GLY A 226 -24.16 4.13 -28.58
C GLY A 226 -25.17 5.22 -28.94
N ALA A 227 -25.84 5.00 -30.07
CA ALA A 227 -26.88 5.84 -30.61
C ALA A 227 -28.00 6.08 -29.60
N GLU A 228 -28.39 7.34 -29.53
CA GLU A 228 -29.68 7.84 -29.06
C GLU A 228 -30.82 6.93 -29.55
N ARG A 229 -31.69 6.54 -28.62
CA ARG A 229 -33.07 6.16 -28.95
C ARG A 229 -33.99 7.19 -28.32
N ASP A 230 -34.32 8.19 -29.14
CA ASP A 230 -35.63 8.81 -29.11
C ASP A 230 -36.72 7.72 -29.20
N ARG A 231 -37.61 7.72 -28.21
CA ARG A 231 -38.99 7.26 -28.37
C ARG A 231 -39.89 8.18 -27.55
N SER A 232 -40.36 9.23 -28.21
CA SER A 232 -41.68 9.79 -27.96
C SER A 232 -42.68 9.00 -28.82
N VAL A 233 -43.69 8.36 -28.21
CA VAL A 233 -45.07 8.25 -28.72
C VAL A 233 -45.95 7.86 -27.52
N GLU A 234 -46.94 8.73 -27.25
CA GLU A 234 -48.22 8.60 -26.53
C GLU A 234 -48.26 8.18 -25.04
#